data_AF-A0A1V8YTU1-F1
#
_entry.id   AF-A0A1V8YTU1-F1
#
_cell.length_a   1.000
_cell.length_b   1.000
_cell.length_c   1.000
_cell.angle_alpha   90.00
_cell.angle_beta   90.00
_cell.angle_gamma   90.00
#
_symmetry.space_group_name_H-M   'P 1'
#
loop_
_entity.id
_entity.type
_entity.pdbx_description
1 polymer ?
#
loop_
_entity_poly.entity_id
_entity_poly.type
_entity_poly.pdbx_seq_one_letter_code
_entity_poly.pdbx_strand_id
1 'polypeptide(L)'
;MSDVHGPSETLSFLSTCNYSDQSIKFLVASLSLPESMDRVNLAENIIKKNQKELSWDFKTNEALVKAINKWNMEITLNGPQRVLESLSKKNYRPKCIKFIMSNLQLPKTMNRSTETEKIIEANKKNILLKFRENITNLAEKRLDSHTLNRFIDTFELSKDEAKTLKQEAILATQKVIAHDVKSLTPPPSMPELIAKQVETNTKKLQSKPNEFEAHIDKAYFKHLKEKAKTGSSHQPLSSTSKNKNISEHTK
;
A
#
# COMPACT_ATOMS: atom_id res chain seq x y z
N MET A 1 40.23 -13.28 -31.98
CA MET A 1 38.87 -13.59 -31.48
C MET A 1 38.30 -12.30 -30.89
N SER A 2 37.67 -11.46 -31.70
CA SER A 2 37.17 -10.16 -31.24
C SER A 2 36.19 -9.61 -32.27
N ASP A 3 34.96 -10.15 -32.29
CA ASP A 3 33.85 -9.62 -33.09
C ASP A 3 32.53 -10.18 -32.58
N VAL A 4 32.18 -9.92 -31.32
CA VAL A 4 30.83 -10.27 -30.83
C VAL A 4 30.07 -9.05 -30.33
N HIS A 5 30.76 -8.04 -29.79
CA HIS A 5 30.13 -6.84 -29.21
C HIS A 5 31.04 -5.62 -29.39
N GLY A 6 30.50 -4.48 -29.82
CA GLY A 6 31.25 -3.23 -29.97
C GLY A 6 31.63 -2.61 -28.62
N PRO A 7 32.38 -1.49 -28.62
CA PRO A 7 32.80 -0.79 -27.41
C PRO A 7 31.64 -0.45 -26.46
N SER A 8 30.51 -0.01 -27.03
CA SER A 8 29.31 0.36 -26.27
C SER A 8 28.67 -0.84 -25.58
N GLU A 9 28.46 -1.95 -26.31
CA GLU A 9 27.88 -3.15 -25.72
C GLU A 9 28.79 -3.77 -24.65
N THR A 10 30.12 -3.73 -24.86
CA THR A 10 31.11 -4.24 -23.90
C THR A 10 31.11 -3.43 -22.61
N LEU A 11 31.08 -2.09 -22.69
CA LEU A 11 31.00 -1.21 -21.52
C LEU A 11 29.65 -1.34 -20.81
N SER A 12 28.56 -1.50 -21.57
CA SER A 12 27.23 -1.76 -21.03
C SER A 12 27.21 -3.08 -20.24
N PHE A 13 27.80 -4.14 -20.79
CA PHE A 13 27.97 -5.42 -20.12
C PHE A 13 28.80 -5.30 -18.84
N LEU A 14 29.95 -4.62 -18.87
CA LEU A 14 30.76 -4.36 -17.67
C LEU A 14 29.98 -3.63 -16.58
N SER A 15 29.06 -2.74 -16.95
CA SER A 15 28.15 -2.06 -16.03
C SER A 15 27.05 -2.94 -15.42
N THR A 16 26.96 -4.19 -15.84
CA THR A 16 26.10 -5.21 -15.22
C THR A 16 26.88 -6.16 -14.31
N CYS A 17 28.22 -6.12 -14.37
CA CYS A 17 29.08 -7.00 -13.61
C CYS A 17 29.46 -6.38 -12.26
N ASN A 18 29.44 -7.18 -11.19
CA ASN A 18 29.77 -6.72 -9.83
C ASN A 18 31.28 -6.65 -9.58
N TYR A 19 32.08 -6.16 -10.52
CA TYR A 19 33.53 -6.04 -10.33
C TYR A 19 33.86 -4.97 -9.28
N SER A 20 34.95 -5.17 -8.53
CA SER A 20 35.46 -4.13 -7.63
C SER A 20 35.88 -2.90 -8.44
N ASP A 21 35.94 -1.74 -7.81
CA ASP A 21 36.42 -0.50 -8.46
C ASP A 21 37.78 -0.71 -9.13
N GLN A 22 38.69 -1.44 -8.46
CA GLN A 22 40.01 -1.79 -8.98
C GLN A 22 39.91 -2.67 -10.25
N SER A 23 39.04 -3.68 -10.22
CA SER A 23 38.82 -4.57 -11.36
C SER A 23 38.15 -3.87 -12.52
N ILE A 24 37.20 -2.96 -12.29
CA ILE A 24 36.57 -2.16 -13.35
C ILE A 24 37.61 -1.27 -14.01
N LYS A 25 38.42 -0.56 -13.21
CA LYS A 25 39.53 0.27 -13.74
C LYS A 25 40.49 -0.54 -14.58
N PHE A 26 40.91 -1.70 -14.09
CA PHE A 26 41.81 -2.60 -14.81
C PHE A 26 41.20 -3.10 -16.12
N LEU A 27 39.95 -3.58 -16.08
CA LEU A 27 39.26 -4.12 -17.26
C LEU A 27 39.06 -3.03 -18.32
N VAL A 28 38.53 -1.86 -17.94
CA VAL A 28 38.31 -0.75 -18.87
C VAL A 28 39.63 -0.24 -19.47
N ALA A 29 40.70 -0.16 -18.69
CA ALA A 29 42.02 0.22 -19.19
C ALA A 29 42.59 -0.79 -20.20
N SER A 30 42.26 -2.07 -20.03
CA SER A 30 42.74 -3.19 -20.86
C SER A 30 41.90 -3.46 -22.11
N LEU A 31 40.74 -2.83 -22.25
CA LEU A 31 39.92 -2.96 -23.45
C LEU A 31 40.55 -2.21 -24.63
N SER A 32 40.46 -2.81 -25.82
CA SER A 32 40.79 -2.15 -27.09
C SER A 32 39.71 -1.15 -27.48
N LEU A 33 39.63 -0.03 -26.74
CA LEU A 33 38.72 1.09 -26.99
C LEU A 33 39.38 2.13 -27.90
N PRO A 34 38.59 2.85 -28.74
CA PRO A 34 39.09 3.98 -29.51
C PRO A 34 39.81 5.00 -28.62
N GLU A 35 40.90 5.62 -29.12
CA GLU A 35 41.67 6.62 -28.38
C GLU A 35 40.85 7.86 -28.02
N SER A 36 39.77 8.14 -28.76
CA SER A 36 38.83 9.22 -28.46
C SER A 36 37.99 8.99 -27.20
N MET A 37 38.02 7.79 -26.61
CA MET A 37 37.30 7.46 -25.38
C MET A 37 38.20 7.62 -24.15
N ASP A 38 37.76 8.47 -23.22
CA ASP A 38 38.40 8.61 -21.92
C ASP A 38 38.11 7.39 -21.03
N ARG A 39 39.10 6.50 -20.94
CA ARG A 39 39.02 5.25 -20.18
C ARG A 39 38.82 5.48 -18.68
N VAL A 40 39.36 6.57 -18.12
CA VAL A 40 39.23 6.89 -16.70
C VAL A 40 37.80 7.29 -16.39
N ASN A 41 37.25 8.23 -17.16
CA ASN A 41 35.86 8.67 -17.02
C ASN A 41 34.86 7.52 -17.28
N LEU A 42 35.14 6.65 -18.24
CA LEU A 42 34.32 5.45 -18.49
C LEU A 42 34.30 4.51 -17.27
N ALA A 43 35.47 4.21 -16.69
CA ALA A 43 35.56 3.37 -15.51
C ALA A 43 34.83 4.00 -14.31
N GLU A 44 34.99 5.30 -14.08
CA GLU A 44 34.28 6.01 -13.02
C GLU A 44 32.76 6.01 -13.20
N ASN A 45 32.27 6.17 -14.43
CA ASN A 45 30.85 6.11 -14.72
C ASN A 45 30.27 4.71 -14.45
N ILE A 46 31.00 3.66 -14.81
CA ILE A 46 30.63 2.28 -14.51
C ILE A 46 30.64 2.03 -12.99
N ILE A 47 31.67 2.49 -12.28
CA ILE A 47 31.78 2.38 -10.81
C ILE A 47 30.61 3.10 -10.13
N LYS A 48 30.32 4.35 -10.49
CA LYS A 48 29.20 5.13 -9.93
C LYS A 48 27.85 4.46 -10.17
N LYS A 49 27.68 3.77 -11.31
CA LYS A 49 26.48 3.01 -11.65
C LYS A 49 26.41 1.70 -10.85
N ASN A 50 27.53 0.98 -10.71
CA ASN A 50 27.61 -0.28 -9.95
C ASN A 50 27.43 -0.09 -8.44
N GLN A 51 28.04 0.95 -7.85
CA GLN A 51 27.91 1.30 -6.42
C GLN A 51 26.48 1.68 -6.02
N LYS A 52 25.66 2.14 -6.97
CA LYS A 52 24.26 2.50 -6.72
C LYS A 52 23.26 1.35 -6.91
N GLU A 53 23.64 0.25 -7.57
CA GLU A 53 22.63 -0.71 -8.09
C GLU A 53 22.82 -2.19 -7.69
N LEU A 54 24.02 -2.67 -7.35
CA LEU A 54 24.25 -4.13 -7.17
C LEU A 54 24.37 -4.63 -5.71
N SER A 55 24.40 -3.75 -4.72
CA SER A 55 24.91 -4.08 -3.38
C SER A 55 24.00 -4.81 -2.37
N TRP A 56 22.85 -5.39 -2.74
CA TRP A 56 21.90 -5.89 -1.71
C TRP A 56 21.75 -7.41 -1.61
N ASP A 57 21.75 -8.18 -2.71
CA ASP A 57 21.49 -9.63 -2.62
C ASP A 57 22.73 -10.45 -2.23
N PHE A 58 23.92 -10.00 -2.62
CA PHE A 58 25.19 -10.66 -2.31
C PHE A 58 26.21 -9.65 -1.79
N LYS A 59 26.76 -9.91 -0.61
CA LYS A 59 27.76 -9.03 0.04
C LYS A 59 29.12 -9.05 -0.66
N THR A 60 29.43 -10.12 -1.41
CA THR A 60 30.71 -10.30 -2.10
C THR A 60 30.52 -11.04 -3.43
N ASN A 61 31.48 -10.87 -4.34
CA ASN A 61 31.54 -11.65 -5.58
C ASN A 61 31.70 -13.14 -5.34
N GLU A 62 32.46 -13.50 -4.30
CA GLU A 62 32.62 -14.88 -3.89
C GLU A 62 31.27 -15.50 -3.51
N ALA A 63 30.43 -14.78 -2.77
CA ALA A 63 29.09 -15.25 -2.42
C ALA A 63 28.20 -15.46 -3.66
N LEU A 64 28.30 -14.56 -4.64
CA LEU A 64 27.59 -14.69 -5.92
C LEU A 64 28.06 -15.91 -6.73
N VAL A 65 29.38 -16.11 -6.86
CA VAL A 65 29.94 -17.27 -7.57
C VAL A 65 29.57 -18.58 -6.86
N LYS A 66 29.65 -18.62 -5.53
CA LYS A 66 29.18 -19.79 -4.74
C LYS A 66 27.71 -20.07 -5.00
N ALA A 67 26.86 -19.05 -5.09
CA ALA A 67 25.45 -19.21 -5.40
C ALA A 67 25.23 -19.79 -6.82
N ILE A 68 25.95 -19.29 -7.82
CA ILE A 68 25.87 -19.81 -9.20
C ILE A 68 26.33 -21.28 -9.26
N ASN A 69 27.46 -21.61 -8.64
CA ASN A 69 27.97 -22.98 -8.60
C ASN A 69 26.97 -23.93 -7.92
N LYS A 70 26.35 -23.48 -6.82
CA LYS A 70 25.28 -24.23 -6.17
C LYS A 70 24.11 -24.47 -7.12
N TRP A 71 23.63 -23.45 -7.84
CA TRP A 71 22.55 -23.63 -8.80
C TRP A 71 22.90 -24.57 -9.94
N ASN A 72 24.12 -24.51 -10.46
CA ASN A 72 24.58 -25.44 -11.50
C ASN A 72 24.61 -26.88 -11.00
N MET A 73 25.08 -27.11 -9.77
CA MET A 73 25.04 -28.43 -9.13
C MET A 73 23.59 -28.92 -8.98
N GLU A 74 22.68 -28.05 -8.54
CA GLU A 74 21.26 -28.38 -8.43
C GLU A 74 20.62 -28.70 -9.80
N ILE A 75 21.07 -28.05 -10.89
CA ILE A 75 20.57 -28.34 -12.24
C ILE A 75 20.94 -29.78 -12.62
N THR A 76 22.16 -30.20 -12.29
CA THR A 76 22.63 -31.57 -12.52
C THR A 76 21.82 -32.59 -11.72
N LEU A 77 21.45 -32.28 -10.47
CA LEU A 77 20.76 -33.21 -9.58
C LEU A 77 19.24 -33.28 -9.82
N ASN A 78 18.61 -32.13 -10.02
CA ASN A 78 17.15 -31.99 -9.98
C ASN A 78 16.53 -31.58 -11.34
N GLY A 79 17.36 -31.33 -12.34
CA GLY A 79 16.96 -30.83 -13.64
C GLY A 79 16.68 -29.32 -13.65
N PRO A 80 16.77 -28.68 -14.83
CA PRO A 80 16.68 -27.23 -14.95
C PRO A 80 15.33 -26.68 -14.49
N GLN A 81 14.21 -27.33 -14.83
CA GLN A 81 12.87 -26.82 -14.52
C GLN A 81 12.64 -26.62 -13.02
N ARG A 82 13.01 -27.62 -12.19
CA ARG A 82 12.87 -27.54 -10.72
C ARG A 82 13.77 -26.47 -10.10
N VAL A 83 14.96 -26.29 -10.68
CA VAL A 83 15.89 -25.25 -10.23
C VAL A 83 15.36 -23.87 -10.54
N LEU A 84 14.83 -23.64 -11.75
CA LEU A 84 14.24 -22.35 -12.11
C LEU A 84 13.03 -22.01 -11.22
N GLU A 85 12.19 -22.99 -10.90
CA GLU A 85 11.10 -22.81 -9.94
C GLU A 85 11.64 -22.43 -8.55
N SER A 86 12.69 -23.11 -8.09
CA SER A 86 13.33 -22.83 -6.80
C SER A 86 13.99 -21.44 -6.76
N LEU A 87 14.59 -21.01 -7.86
CA LEU A 87 15.21 -19.69 -8.02
C LEU A 87 14.15 -18.59 -7.88
N SER A 88 12.95 -18.80 -8.42
CA SER A 88 11.84 -17.84 -8.30
C SER A 88 11.34 -17.61 -6.87
N LYS A 89 11.77 -18.42 -5.89
CA LYS A 89 11.33 -18.32 -4.49
C LYS A 89 12.33 -17.59 -3.59
N LYS A 90 13.48 -17.15 -4.13
CA LYS A 90 14.61 -16.61 -3.36
C LYS A 90 14.57 -15.12 -3.06
N ASN A 91 13.56 -14.40 -3.55
CA ASN A 91 13.41 -12.96 -3.35
C ASN A 91 14.61 -12.14 -3.84
N TYR A 92 15.37 -12.66 -4.81
CA TYR A 92 16.47 -11.90 -5.41
C TYR A 92 15.91 -10.74 -6.23
N ARG A 93 16.65 -9.65 -6.35
CA ARG A 93 16.26 -8.56 -7.24
C ARG A 93 16.33 -9.00 -8.71
N PRO A 94 15.51 -8.43 -9.60
CA PRO A 94 15.47 -8.78 -11.02
C PRO A 94 16.85 -8.80 -11.69
N LYS A 95 17.70 -7.81 -11.40
CA LYS A 95 19.07 -7.75 -11.95
C LYS A 95 19.93 -8.94 -11.53
N CYS A 96 19.85 -9.37 -10.27
CA CYS A 96 20.57 -10.54 -9.78
C CYS A 96 20.04 -11.84 -10.41
N ILE A 97 18.72 -11.94 -10.63
CA ILE A 97 18.13 -13.07 -11.36
C ILE A 97 18.69 -13.11 -12.80
N LYS A 98 18.70 -11.98 -13.51
CA LYS A 98 19.28 -11.89 -14.87
C LYS A 98 20.74 -12.35 -14.88
N PHE A 99 21.54 -11.91 -13.92
CA PHE A 99 22.94 -12.30 -13.82
C PHE A 99 23.11 -13.81 -13.54
N ILE A 100 22.40 -14.35 -12.55
CA ILE A 100 22.42 -15.79 -12.26
C ILE A 100 22.00 -16.56 -13.51
N MET A 101 20.86 -16.19 -14.11
CA MET A 101 20.33 -16.84 -15.30
C MET A 101 21.30 -16.83 -16.46
N SER A 102 22.10 -15.78 -16.68
CA SER A 102 23.14 -15.72 -17.71
C SER A 102 24.33 -16.66 -17.45
N ASN A 103 24.54 -17.11 -16.22
CA ASN A 103 25.67 -17.96 -15.83
C ASN A 103 25.27 -19.42 -15.50
N LEU A 104 23.98 -19.76 -15.60
CA LEU A 104 23.54 -21.15 -15.43
C LEU A 104 23.86 -22.01 -16.66
N GLN A 105 24.22 -23.27 -16.40
CA GLN A 105 24.45 -24.33 -17.40
C GLN A 105 23.11 -24.95 -17.82
N LEU A 106 22.29 -24.15 -18.51
CA LEU A 106 20.98 -24.58 -19.02
C LEU A 106 21.11 -25.23 -20.40
N PRO A 107 20.21 -26.16 -20.78
CA PRO A 107 20.17 -26.74 -22.13
C PRO A 107 20.03 -25.66 -23.20
N LYS A 108 20.71 -25.84 -24.35
CA LYS A 108 20.65 -24.90 -25.49
C LYS A 108 19.25 -24.75 -26.08
N THR A 109 18.38 -25.73 -25.89
CA THR A 109 16.98 -25.73 -26.34
C THR A 109 16.09 -24.79 -25.53
N MET A 110 16.55 -24.32 -24.36
CA MET A 110 15.78 -23.45 -23.49
C MET A 110 15.95 -21.98 -23.89
N ASN A 111 14.83 -21.27 -24.10
CA ASN A 111 14.86 -19.83 -24.32
C ASN A 111 15.15 -19.11 -22.99
N ARG A 112 16.43 -18.77 -22.78
CA ARG A 112 16.90 -18.13 -21.56
C ARG A 112 16.22 -16.78 -21.29
N SER A 113 15.94 -15.99 -22.33
CA SER A 113 15.28 -14.69 -22.18
C SER A 113 13.87 -14.86 -21.62
N THR A 114 13.08 -15.73 -22.25
CA THR A 114 11.71 -16.04 -21.81
C THR A 114 11.66 -16.63 -20.40
N GLU A 115 12.53 -17.59 -20.09
CA GLU A 115 12.56 -18.19 -18.75
C GLU A 115 13.01 -17.20 -17.67
N THR A 116 13.93 -16.29 -17.99
CA THR A 116 14.36 -15.24 -17.06
C THR A 116 13.20 -14.32 -16.68
N GLU A 117 12.42 -13.86 -17.65
CA GLU A 117 11.27 -12.99 -17.37
C GLU A 117 10.17 -13.74 -16.60
N LYS A 118 9.92 -15.02 -16.90
CA LYS A 118 9.00 -15.86 -16.09
C LYS A 118 9.43 -15.94 -14.63
N ILE A 119 10.72 -16.15 -14.37
CA ILE A 119 11.26 -16.25 -13.00
C ILE A 119 11.15 -14.92 -12.28
N ILE A 120 11.43 -13.80 -12.96
CA ILE A 120 11.29 -12.45 -12.39
C ILE A 120 9.85 -12.19 -11.97
N GLU A 121 8.89 -12.48 -12.84
CA GLU A 121 7.46 -12.31 -12.54
C GLU A 121 6.98 -13.22 -11.39
N ALA A 122 7.40 -14.49 -11.39
CA ALA A 122 7.08 -15.41 -10.29
C ALA A 122 7.72 -14.96 -8.96
N ASN A 123 8.96 -14.51 -8.99
CA ASN A 123 9.67 -13.98 -7.82
C ASN A 123 9.01 -12.73 -7.27
N LYS A 124 8.61 -11.81 -8.15
CA LYS A 124 7.85 -10.62 -7.78
C LYS A 124 6.53 -10.98 -7.10
N LYS A 125 5.75 -11.91 -7.65
CA LYS A 125 4.51 -12.40 -7.01
C LYS A 125 4.78 -12.97 -5.61
N ASN A 126 5.85 -13.73 -5.44
CA ASN A 126 6.25 -14.28 -4.14
C ASN A 126 6.65 -13.20 -3.13
N ILE A 127 7.37 -12.15 -3.57
CA ILE A 127 7.72 -11.00 -2.73
C ILE A 127 6.45 -10.29 -2.25
N LEU A 128 5.51 -10.00 -3.16
CA LEU A 128 4.25 -9.34 -2.83
C LEU A 128 3.40 -10.17 -1.87
N LEU A 129 3.33 -11.49 -2.08
CA LEU A 129 2.62 -12.40 -1.20
C LEU A 129 3.22 -12.38 0.21
N LYS A 130 4.54 -12.59 0.34
CA LYS A 130 5.24 -12.57 1.63
C LYS A 130 5.13 -11.22 2.35
N PHE A 131 5.13 -10.11 1.60
CA PHE A 131 4.93 -8.78 2.18
C PHE A 131 3.55 -8.69 2.83
N ARG A 132 2.50 -9.12 2.11
CA ARG A 132 1.11 -9.09 2.60
C ARG A 132 0.89 -10.03 3.77
N GLU A 133 1.47 -11.22 3.75
CA GLU A 133 1.43 -12.15 4.89
C GLU A 133 2.06 -11.54 6.16
N ASN A 134 3.09 -10.72 6.01
CA ASN A 134 3.79 -10.08 7.11
C ASN A 134 3.30 -8.66 7.44
N ILE A 135 2.23 -8.18 6.81
CA ILE A 135 1.83 -6.78 6.90
C ILE A 135 1.41 -6.38 8.32
N THR A 136 0.80 -7.29 9.06
CA THR A 136 0.42 -7.08 10.47
C THR A 136 1.66 -6.92 11.35
N ASN A 137 2.66 -7.80 11.21
CA ASN A 137 3.93 -7.72 11.92
C ASN A 137 4.69 -6.42 11.60
N LEU A 138 4.57 -5.94 10.36
CA LEU A 138 5.15 -4.67 9.94
C LEU A 138 4.42 -3.48 10.57
N ALA A 139 3.09 -3.55 10.63
CA ALA A 139 2.23 -2.53 11.22
C ALA A 139 2.48 -2.35 12.73
N GLU A 140 2.68 -3.45 13.46
CA GLU A 140 3.02 -3.43 14.89
C GLU A 140 4.35 -2.70 15.18
N LYS A 141 5.30 -2.74 14.23
CA LYS A 141 6.58 -2.01 14.34
C LYS A 141 6.44 -0.51 14.12
N ARG A 142 5.30 -0.02 13.62
CA ARG A 142 4.99 1.40 13.41
C ARG A 142 6.12 2.17 12.70
N LEU A 143 6.62 1.58 11.61
CA LEU A 143 7.72 2.17 10.85
C LEU A 143 7.34 3.57 10.37
N ASP A 144 8.30 4.49 10.47
CA ASP A 144 8.13 5.82 9.87
C ASP A 144 8.09 5.72 8.34
N SER A 145 7.54 6.76 7.69
CA SER A 145 7.35 6.79 6.24
C SER A 145 8.65 6.61 5.47
N HIS A 146 9.77 7.16 5.96
CA HIS A 146 11.05 7.05 5.28
C HIS A 146 11.59 5.62 5.33
N THR A 147 11.51 4.96 6.48
CA THR A 147 11.90 3.55 6.64
C THR A 147 11.02 2.62 5.82
N LEU A 148 9.70 2.83 5.81
CA LEU A 148 8.77 2.05 4.99
C LEU A 148 9.05 2.21 3.48
N ASN A 149 9.31 3.45 3.03
CA ASN A 149 9.68 3.72 1.65
C ASN A 149 10.96 2.98 1.28
N ARG A 150 12.01 3.13 2.08
CA ARG A 150 13.30 2.47 1.84
C ARG A 150 13.15 0.95 1.77
N PHE A 151 12.33 0.36 2.66
CA PHE A 151 12.06 -1.07 2.65
C PHE A 151 11.36 -1.52 1.36
N ILE A 152 10.31 -0.83 0.94
CA ILE A 152 9.56 -1.16 -0.29
C ILE A 152 10.39 -0.95 -1.55
N ASP A 153 11.24 0.07 -1.58
CA ASP A 153 12.10 0.37 -2.72
C ASP A 153 13.12 -0.75 -2.98
N THR A 154 13.44 -1.58 -1.98
CA THR A 154 14.32 -2.76 -2.16
C THR A 154 13.75 -3.81 -3.11
N PHE A 155 12.43 -3.82 -3.32
CA PHE A 155 11.75 -4.79 -4.17
C PHE A 155 11.78 -4.44 -5.67
N GLU A 156 12.32 -3.26 -6.04
CA GLU A 156 12.39 -2.79 -7.43
C GLU A 156 11.04 -2.86 -8.18
N LEU A 157 9.94 -2.57 -7.46
CA LEU A 157 8.57 -2.60 -8.00
C LEU A 157 8.27 -1.40 -8.90
N SER A 158 7.23 -1.51 -9.73
CA SER A 158 6.70 -0.34 -10.44
C SER A 158 6.17 0.70 -9.45
N LYS A 159 6.07 1.96 -9.89
CA LYS A 159 5.57 3.06 -9.06
C LYS A 159 4.17 2.78 -8.47
N ASP A 160 3.29 2.20 -9.27
CA ASP A 160 1.91 1.91 -8.85
C ASP A 160 1.85 0.76 -7.84
N GLU A 161 2.66 -0.27 -8.03
CA GLU A 161 2.77 -1.40 -7.08
C GLU A 161 3.36 -0.96 -5.75
N ALA A 162 4.45 -0.18 -5.79
CA ALA A 162 5.05 0.39 -4.59
C ALA A 162 4.08 1.30 -3.85
N LYS A 163 3.31 2.14 -4.58
CA LYS A 163 2.26 2.98 -3.99
C LYS A 163 1.17 2.16 -3.32
N THR A 164 0.74 1.07 -3.96
CA THR A 164 -0.27 0.16 -3.42
C THR A 164 0.20 -0.48 -2.13
N LEU A 165 1.42 -1.04 -2.09
CA LEU A 165 1.99 -1.62 -0.86
C LEU A 165 2.14 -0.61 0.27
N LYS A 166 2.55 0.62 -0.04
CA LYS A 166 2.64 1.72 0.93
C LYS A 166 1.28 1.98 1.57
N GLN A 167 0.23 2.08 0.75
CA GLN A 167 -1.12 2.30 1.23
C GLN A 167 -1.64 1.12 2.08
N GLU A 168 -1.41 -0.12 1.65
CA GLU A 168 -1.77 -1.32 2.42
C GLU A 168 -1.11 -1.29 3.81
N ALA A 169 0.20 -0.98 3.88
CA ALA A 169 0.95 -0.95 5.15
C ALA A 169 0.53 0.21 6.07
N ILE A 170 0.23 1.38 5.51
CA ILE A 170 -0.29 2.53 6.27
C ILE A 170 -1.65 2.19 6.87
N LEU A 171 -2.57 1.61 6.10
CA LEU A 171 -3.90 1.21 6.58
C LEU A 171 -3.80 0.15 7.69
N ALA A 172 -2.89 -0.82 7.56
CA ALA A 172 -2.64 -1.83 8.60
C ALA A 172 -2.12 -1.17 9.89
N THR A 173 -1.18 -0.23 9.78
CA THR A 173 -0.62 0.51 10.93
C THR A 173 -1.70 1.36 11.62
N GLN A 174 -2.55 2.04 10.86
CA GLN A 174 -3.67 2.81 11.39
C GLN A 174 -4.64 1.94 12.18
N LYS A 175 -4.91 0.70 11.73
CA LYS A 175 -5.77 -0.25 12.47
C LYS A 175 -5.15 -0.66 13.81
N VAL A 176 -3.85 -0.93 13.85
CA VAL A 176 -3.13 -1.25 15.10
C VAL A 176 -3.21 -0.07 16.07
N ILE A 177 -2.91 1.14 15.60
CA ILE A 177 -3.00 2.35 16.43
C ILE A 177 -4.42 2.56 16.95
N ALA A 178 -5.45 2.40 16.11
CA ALA A 178 -6.84 2.58 16.52
C ALA A 178 -7.26 1.54 17.57
N HIS A 179 -6.79 0.29 17.44
CA HIS A 179 -7.01 -0.74 18.45
C HIS A 179 -6.37 -0.35 19.81
N ASP A 180 -5.13 0.13 19.80
CA ASP A 180 -4.41 0.51 21.01
C ASP A 180 -5.00 1.77 21.67
N VAL A 181 -5.45 2.74 20.87
CA VAL A 181 -6.18 3.91 21.40
C VAL A 181 -7.47 3.46 22.09
N LYS A 182 -8.21 2.51 21.49
CA LYS A 182 -9.46 1.99 22.06
C LYS A 182 -9.23 1.23 23.36
N SER A 183 -8.12 0.53 23.51
CA SER A 183 -7.78 -0.18 24.76
C SER A 183 -7.32 0.76 25.88
N LEU A 184 -6.77 1.93 25.52
CA LEU A 184 -6.34 2.97 26.46
C LEU A 184 -7.45 3.95 26.85
N THR A 185 -8.49 4.10 26.02
CA THR A 185 -9.67 4.85 26.41
C THR A 185 -10.46 4.05 27.46
N PRO A 186 -10.63 4.56 28.70
CA PRO A 186 -11.51 3.92 29.66
C PRO A 186 -12.91 3.82 29.05
N PRO A 187 -13.70 2.78 29.39
CA PRO A 187 -15.11 2.79 29.05
C PRO A 187 -15.71 4.11 29.57
N PRO A 188 -16.66 4.72 28.82
CA PRO A 188 -17.27 5.98 29.23
C PRO A 188 -17.65 5.87 30.70
N SER A 189 -17.18 6.82 31.50
CA SER A 189 -17.49 6.83 32.93
C SER A 189 -19.02 6.74 33.09
N MET A 190 -19.52 6.07 34.14
CA MET A 190 -20.98 5.98 34.39
C MET A 190 -21.73 7.31 34.16
N PRO A 191 -21.19 8.49 34.56
CA PRO A 191 -21.80 9.78 34.24
C PRO A 191 -21.94 10.09 32.74
N GLU A 192 -20.98 9.70 31.92
CA GLU A 192 -20.92 9.96 30.48
C GLU A 192 -21.87 9.04 29.69
N LEU A 193 -22.05 7.82 30.18
CA LEU A 193 -23.02 6.84 29.69
C LEU A 193 -24.45 7.31 30.02
N ILE A 194 -24.66 7.81 31.25
CA ILE A 194 -25.93 8.42 31.67
C ILE A 194 -26.19 9.69 30.84
N ALA A 195 -25.20 10.55 30.62
CA ALA A 195 -25.37 11.76 29.81
C ALA A 195 -25.73 11.46 28.35
N LYS A 196 -25.06 10.50 27.70
CA LYS A 196 -25.40 10.05 26.35
C LYS A 196 -26.77 9.39 26.29
N GLN A 197 -27.14 8.59 27.30
CA GLN A 197 -28.47 7.98 27.38
C GLN A 197 -29.56 9.03 27.58
N VAL A 198 -29.33 10.02 28.46
CA VAL A 198 -30.23 11.15 28.67
C VAL A 198 -30.37 11.97 27.39
N GLU A 199 -29.27 12.30 26.70
CA GLU A 199 -29.33 13.05 25.45
C GLU A 199 -30.07 12.27 24.34
N THR A 200 -29.86 10.95 24.26
CA THR A 200 -30.58 10.08 23.32
C THR A 200 -32.06 9.99 23.65
N ASN A 201 -32.41 9.91 24.94
CA ASN A 201 -33.79 9.89 25.41
C ASN A 201 -34.48 11.25 25.20
N THR A 202 -33.78 12.35 25.44
CA THR A 202 -34.28 13.72 25.18
C THR A 202 -34.50 13.94 23.69
N LYS A 203 -33.61 13.47 22.81
CA LYS A 203 -33.83 13.50 21.36
C LYS A 203 -35.01 12.63 20.93
N LYS A 204 -35.21 11.46 21.54
CA LYS A 204 -36.40 10.61 21.29
C LYS A 204 -37.69 11.31 21.71
N LEU A 205 -37.70 11.94 22.89
CA LEU A 205 -38.83 12.74 23.39
C LEU A 205 -39.12 13.95 22.49
N GLN A 206 -38.08 14.66 22.03
CA GLN A 206 -38.19 15.78 21.10
C GLN A 206 -38.58 15.35 19.68
N SER A 207 -38.28 14.12 19.27
CA SER A 207 -38.72 13.54 17.98
C SER A 207 -40.16 13.03 18.00
N LYS A 208 -40.76 12.90 19.20
CA LYS A 208 -42.18 12.56 19.38
C LYS A 208 -42.89 13.55 20.32
N PRO A 209 -42.99 14.85 20.01
CA PRO A 209 -43.80 15.76 20.81
C PRO A 209 -45.30 15.43 20.67
N ASN A 210 -45.70 14.78 19.57
CA ASN A 210 -47.08 14.82 19.08
C ASN A 210 -47.93 13.57 19.37
N GLU A 211 -47.44 12.52 20.04
CA GLU A 211 -48.30 11.35 20.32
C GLU A 211 -49.31 11.63 21.45
N PHE A 212 -48.96 12.46 22.44
CA PHE A 212 -49.89 12.88 23.48
C PHE A 212 -50.83 14.00 23.01
N GLU A 213 -50.31 15.04 22.34
CA GLU A 213 -51.14 16.12 21.79
C GLU A 213 -52.13 15.60 20.73
N ALA A 214 -51.70 14.74 19.80
CA ALA A 214 -52.62 14.15 18.82
C ALA A 214 -53.70 13.26 19.46
N HIS A 215 -53.41 12.63 20.60
CA HIS A 215 -54.39 11.81 21.31
C HIS A 215 -55.42 12.65 22.07
N ILE A 216 -54.99 13.79 22.64
CA ILE A 216 -55.86 14.78 23.28
C ILE A 216 -56.73 15.47 22.24
N ASP A 217 -56.16 15.93 21.12
CA ASP A 217 -56.90 16.55 20.02
C ASP A 217 -57.92 15.60 19.42
N LYS A 218 -57.56 14.32 19.21
CA LYS A 218 -58.47 13.31 18.67
C LYS A 218 -59.60 12.97 19.63
N ALA A 219 -59.34 12.93 20.94
CA ALA A 219 -60.38 12.73 21.96
C ALA A 219 -61.32 13.95 22.05
N TYR A 220 -60.76 15.16 22.02
CA TYR A 220 -61.50 16.42 22.06
C TYR A 220 -62.40 16.62 20.82
N PHE A 221 -61.88 16.35 19.61
CA PHE A 221 -62.66 16.41 18.37
C PHE A 221 -63.76 15.34 18.29
N LYS A 222 -63.55 14.15 18.86
CA LYS A 222 -64.58 13.12 18.95
C LYS A 222 -65.74 13.56 19.84
N HIS A 223 -65.43 14.16 20.99
CA HIS A 223 -66.42 14.68 21.94
C HIS A 223 -67.22 15.88 21.37
N LEU A 224 -66.58 16.74 20.57
CA LEU A 224 -67.25 17.84 19.86
C LEU A 224 -68.20 17.33 18.76
N LYS A 225 -67.79 16.31 18.00
CA LYS A 225 -68.66 15.67 16.98
C LYS A 225 -69.86 14.96 17.57
N GLU A 226 -69.73 14.33 18.74
CA GLU A 226 -70.85 13.70 19.44
C GLU A 226 -71.84 14.74 19.99
N LYS A 227 -71.36 15.85 20.56
CA LYS A 227 -72.21 16.98 20.98
C LYS A 227 -72.97 17.63 19.82
N ALA A 228 -72.36 17.73 18.64
CA ALA A 228 -73.01 18.29 17.45
C ALA A 228 -74.11 17.37 16.87
N LYS A 229 -74.07 16.06 17.15
CA LYS A 229 -75.10 15.10 16.71
C LYS A 229 -76.30 15.04 17.65
N THR A 230 -76.15 15.44 18.91
CA THR A 230 -77.20 15.39 19.94
C THR A 230 -77.85 16.74 20.25
N GLY A 231 -77.35 17.84 19.69
CA GLY A 231 -77.86 19.19 19.93
C GLY A 231 -78.75 19.72 18.80
N SER A 232 -80.02 19.30 18.74
CA SER A 232 -81.09 20.17 18.24
C SER A 232 -81.72 20.85 19.45
N SER A 233 -81.50 22.16 19.62
CA SER A 233 -82.45 23.13 20.17
C SER A 233 -81.71 24.41 20.64
N HIS A 234 -81.96 25.48 19.89
CA HIS A 234 -81.98 26.91 20.21
C HIS A 234 -80.86 27.61 21.02
N GLN A 235 -80.38 28.67 20.36
CA GLN A 235 -80.07 30.03 20.86
C GLN A 235 -78.60 30.38 21.23
N PRO A 236 -78.19 31.66 21.06
CA PRO A 236 -77.72 32.23 19.80
C PRO A 236 -76.24 32.66 19.83
N LEU A 237 -75.71 32.93 18.63
CA LEU A 237 -74.39 33.50 18.35
C LEU A 237 -74.03 34.67 19.29
N SER A 238 -72.97 34.51 20.10
CA SER A 238 -72.22 35.64 20.63
C SER A 238 -70.94 35.86 19.81
N SER A 239 -70.77 37.13 19.47
CA SER A 239 -69.89 37.74 18.48
C SER A 239 -68.40 37.40 18.53
N THR A 240 -67.83 37.28 17.33
CA THR A 240 -66.42 37.35 16.97
C THR A 240 -65.72 38.66 17.38
N SER A 241 -64.41 38.52 17.62
CA SER A 241 -63.37 39.56 17.73
C SER A 241 -63.61 40.86 16.97
N LYS A 242 -63.19 41.98 17.56
CA LYS A 242 -62.54 43.08 16.84
C LYS A 242 -61.40 43.69 17.67
N ASN A 243 -60.19 43.20 17.45
CA ASN A 243 -59.00 44.05 17.58
C ASN A 243 -58.97 44.95 16.35
N LYS A 244 -58.98 46.28 16.57
CA LYS A 244 -58.70 47.27 15.54
C LYS A 244 -57.56 48.17 16.06
N ASN A 245 -56.35 47.73 15.72
CA ASN A 245 -55.18 48.48 15.30
C ASN A 245 -55.27 50.03 15.35
N ILE A 246 -54.27 50.71 15.94
CA ILE A 246 -53.36 51.72 15.30
C ILE A 246 -52.66 52.61 16.35
N SER A 247 -51.33 52.57 16.31
CA SER A 247 -50.29 53.60 16.55
C SER A 247 -50.73 55.06 16.79
N GLU A 248 -50.12 55.75 17.77
CA GLU A 248 -49.21 56.90 17.54
C GLU A 248 -48.84 57.66 18.83
N HIS A 249 -47.57 58.08 18.89
CA HIS A 249 -46.99 59.02 19.83
C HIS A 249 -47.32 60.47 19.42
N THR A 250 -47.83 61.29 20.34
CA THR A 250 -47.55 62.73 20.56
C THR A 250 -48.46 63.17 21.71
N LYS A 251 -48.06 63.92 22.73
CA LYS A 251 -47.07 64.99 22.87
C LYS A 251 -46.65 65.09 24.33
#